data_AF-A0A401NLV5-F1
#
_entry.id   AF-A0A401NLV5-F1
#
_cell.length_a   1.000
_cell.length_b   1.000
_cell.length_c   1.000
_cell.angle_alpha   90.00
_cell.angle_beta   90.00
_cell.angle_gamma   90.00
#
_symmetry.space_group_name_H-M   'P 1'
#
loop_
_entity.id
_entity.type
_entity.pdbx_description
1 polymer ?
#
loop_
_entity_poly.entity_id
_entity_poly.type
_entity_poly.pdbx_seq_one_letter_code
_entity_poly.pdbx_strand_id
1 'polypeptide(L)'
;MHMKCALSGLPRTCKHRIKLGDSGTYFYISPSCRSRITAVCNFFTYIRYIQQGLVRQDVEQMYWEVMKLRKEMSIAKLGYYTEES
;
A
#
# COMPACT_ATOMS: atom_id res chain seq x y z
N MET A 1 19.65 10.89 3.68
CA MET A 1 19.16 9.49 3.70
C MET A 1 18.67 9.19 5.11
N HIS A 2 17.38 8.92 5.31
CA HIS A 2 16.86 8.64 6.66
C HIS A 2 17.02 7.16 6.97
N MET A 3 17.67 6.85 8.09
CA MET A 3 18.15 5.50 8.41
C MET A 3 17.24 4.73 9.37
N LYS A 4 16.10 5.30 9.77
CA LYS A 4 15.14 4.66 10.69
C LYS A 4 13.73 4.78 10.14
N CYS A 5 13.01 3.68 10.05
CA CYS A 5 11.59 3.71 9.67
C CYS A 5 10.75 4.25 10.83
N ALA A 6 9.92 5.25 10.58
CA ALA A 6 9.03 5.82 11.60
C ALA A 6 7.98 4.81 12.10
N LEU A 7 7.58 3.84 11.27
CA LEU A 7 6.51 2.89 11.60
C LEU A 7 7.00 1.60 12.26
N SER A 8 8.11 1.02 11.78
CA SER A 8 8.67 -0.21 12.36
C SER A 8 9.73 0.05 13.41
N GLY A 9 10.25 1.27 13.52
CA GLY A 9 11.37 1.63 14.40
C GLY A 9 12.72 1.03 13.99
N LEU A 10 12.76 0.18 12.96
CA LEU A 10 13.96 -0.54 12.54
C LEU A 10 14.91 0.36 11.72
N PRO A 11 16.23 0.13 11.84
CA PRO A 11 17.21 0.82 11.01
C PRO A 11 17.11 0.31 9.57
N ARG A 12 16.61 1.16 8.66
CA ARG A 12 16.42 0.87 7.24
C ARG A 12 16.55 2.16 6.44
N THR A 13 17.08 2.06 5.23
CA THR A 13 17.08 3.15 4.25
C THR A 13 15.65 3.49 3.86
N CYS A 14 15.20 4.70 4.20
CA CYS A 14 13.88 5.19 3.84
C CYS A 14 13.99 6.24 2.72
N LYS A 15 13.62 5.86 1.49
CA LYS A 15 13.53 6.76 0.33
C LYS A 15 12.19 7.52 0.26
N HIS A 16 11.15 6.98 0.89
CA HIS A 16 9.78 7.49 0.82
C HIS A 16 9.32 8.10 2.14
N ARG A 17 8.36 9.04 2.06
CA ARG A 17 7.69 9.67 3.19
C ARG A 17 6.18 9.68 3.01
N ILE A 18 5.43 9.60 4.11
CA ILE A 18 3.96 9.67 4.14
C ILE A 18 3.48 10.83 5.00
N LYS A 19 2.25 11.27 4.77
CA LYS A 19 1.53 12.29 5.54
C LYS A 19 0.18 11.71 5.96
N LEU A 20 -0.27 12.01 7.17
CA LEU A 20 -1.58 11.57 7.68
C LEU A 20 -2.58 12.73 7.63
N GLY A 21 -3.56 12.65 6.73
CA GLY A 21 -4.52 13.73 6.52
C GLY A 21 -3.84 15.07 6.26
N ASP A 22 -4.34 16.12 6.91
CA ASP A 22 -3.79 17.47 6.74
C ASP A 22 -2.63 17.80 7.68
N SER A 23 -2.18 16.86 8.53
CA SER A 23 -1.06 17.08 9.46
C SER A 23 0.19 17.50 8.70
N GLY A 24 0.78 18.67 8.97
CA GLY A 24 2.01 19.14 8.29
C GLY A 24 3.24 18.23 8.45
N THR A 25 3.17 17.19 9.28
CA THR A 25 4.26 16.28 9.60
C THR A 25 4.42 15.16 8.57
N TYR A 26 5.65 14.96 8.11
CA TYR A 26 6.04 13.85 7.25
C TYR A 26 6.73 12.74 8.04
N PHE A 27 6.43 11.49 7.72
CA PHE A 27 7.04 10.31 8.33
C PHE A 27 7.81 9.52 7.28
N TYR A 28 9.12 9.34 7.48
CA TYR A 28 9.94 8.49 6.62
C TYR A 28 9.64 7.00 6.88
N ILE A 29 9.42 6.24 5.81
CA ILE A 29 9.04 4.83 5.91
C ILE A 29 9.94 3.93 5.07
N SER A 30 10.17 2.72 5.57
CA SER A 30 10.94 1.70 4.86
C SER A 30 10.16 1.18 3.63
N PRO A 31 10.86 0.60 2.64
CA PRO A 31 10.21 -0.04 1.49
C PRO A 31 9.16 -1.09 1.90
N SER A 32 9.46 -1.91 2.91
CA SER A 32 8.53 -2.90 3.46
C SER A 32 7.24 -2.25 4.00
N CYS A 33 7.37 -1.20 4.82
CA CYS A 33 6.21 -0.48 5.34
C CYS A 33 5.40 0.20 4.22
N ARG A 34 6.09 0.77 3.22
CA ARG A 34 5.43 1.34 2.03
C ARG A 34 4.61 0.29 1.30
N SER A 35 5.19 -0.88 1.00
CA SER A 35 4.51 -1.95 0.28
C SER A 35 3.22 -2.39 0.99
N ARG A 36 3.27 -2.56 2.32
CA ARG A 36 2.08 -2.89 3.12
C ARG A 36 0.99 -1.81 3.03
N ILE A 37 1.38 -0.54 3.15
CA ILE A 37 0.43 0.58 3.05
C ILE A 37 -0.17 0.64 1.65
N THR A 38 0.65 0.60 0.60
CA THR A 38 0.20 0.69 -0.78
C THR A 38 -0.76 -0.45 -1.14
N ALA A 39 -0.46 -1.70 -0.76
CA ALA A 39 -1.35 -2.84 -1.04
C ALA A 39 -2.74 -2.64 -0.42
N VAL A 40 -2.81 -2.14 0.82
CA VAL A 40 -4.08 -1.84 1.50
C VAL A 40 -4.78 -0.65 0.83
N CYS A 41 -4.07 0.43 0.51
CA CYS A 41 -4.63 1.60 -0.16
C CYS A 41 -5.19 1.27 -1.55
N ASN A 42 -4.50 0.44 -2.33
CA ASN A 42 -4.96 -0.01 -3.64
C ASN A 42 -6.28 -0.79 -3.50
N PHE A 43 -6.33 -1.73 -2.55
CA PHE A 43 -7.55 -2.48 -2.26
C PHE A 43 -8.74 -1.57 -1.92
N PHE A 44 -8.57 -0.68 -0.93
CA PHE A 44 -9.64 0.23 -0.52
C PHE A 44 -10.07 1.21 -1.63
N THR A 45 -9.11 1.66 -2.45
CA THR A 45 -9.41 2.54 -3.58
C THR A 45 -10.27 1.81 -4.61
N TYR A 46 -9.91 0.57 -4.94
CA TYR A 46 -10.68 -0.24 -5.89
C TYR A 46 -12.10 -0.51 -5.36
N ILE A 47 -12.25 -0.94 -4.10
CA ILE A 47 -13.56 -1.16 -3.48
C ILE A 47 -14.41 0.13 -3.50
N ARG A 48 -13.82 1.28 -3.22
CA ARG A 48 -14.52 2.57 -3.28
C ARG A 48 -14.99 2.88 -4.71
N TYR A 49 -14.17 2.61 -5.72
CA TYR A 49 -14.56 2.81 -7.12
C TYR A 49 -15.72 1.89 -7.54
N ILE A 50 -15.77 0.66 -7.03
CA ILE A 50 -16.92 -0.24 -7.22
C ILE A 50 -18.17 0.36 -6.58
N GLN A 51 -18.07 0.77 -5.31
CA GLN A 51 -19.22 1.35 -4.57
C GLN A 51 -19.76 2.64 -5.21
N GLN A 52 -18.89 3.42 -5.85
CA GLN A 52 -19.26 4.65 -6.56
C GLN A 52 -19.76 4.41 -7.99
N GLY A 53 -19.74 3.16 -8.49
CA GLY A 53 -20.12 2.84 -9.87
C GLY A 53 -19.11 3.33 -10.92
N LEU A 54 -17.86 3.58 -10.54
CA LEU A 54 -16.78 4.00 -11.45
C LEU A 54 -16.20 2.83 -12.25
N VAL A 55 -16.35 1.60 -11.75
CA VAL A 55 -15.88 0.38 -12.44
C VAL A 55 -16.99 -0.14 -13.35
N ARG A 56 -16.70 -0.20 -14.67
CA ARG A 56 -17.64 -0.66 -15.72
C ARG A 56 -17.33 -2.06 -16.28
N GLN A 57 -16.50 -2.82 -15.57
CA GLN A 57 -16.12 -4.18 -15.93
C GLN A 57 -17.21 -5.19 -15.54
N ASP A 58 -17.15 -6.40 -16.09
CA ASP A 58 -18.03 -7.48 -15.64
C ASP A 58 -17.65 -8.01 -14.24
N VAL A 59 -18.58 -8.74 -13.62
CA VAL A 59 -18.45 -9.22 -12.23
C VAL A 59 -17.26 -10.16 -12.06
N GLU A 60 -16.94 -10.98 -13.07
CA GLU A 60 -15.82 -11.91 -13.00
C GLU A 60 -14.48 -11.16 -13.00
N GLN A 61 -14.33 -10.17 -13.88
CA GLN A 61 -13.15 -9.30 -13.88
C GLN A 61 -12.98 -8.56 -12.55
N MET A 62 -14.07 -8.02 -12.00
CA MET A 62 -14.04 -7.33 -10.70
C MET A 62 -13.62 -8.28 -9.57
N TYR A 63 -14.14 -9.51 -9.57
CA TYR A 63 -13.77 -10.54 -8.60
C TYR A 63 -12.27 -10.87 -8.66
N TRP A 64 -11.74 -11.09 -9.87
CA TRP A 64 -10.32 -11.41 -10.04
C TRP A 64 -9.39 -10.25 -9.64
N GLU A 65 -9.79 -9.00 -9.90
CA GLU A 65 -9.01 -7.85 -9.44
C GLU A 65 -9.03 -7.74 -7.91
N VAL A 66 -10.18 -7.98 -7.27
CA VAL A 66 -10.26 -8.09 -5.80
C VAL A 66 -9.34 -9.20 -5.28
N MET A 67 -9.33 -10.37 -5.92
CA MET A 67 -8.47 -11.50 -5.52
C MET A 67 -6.98 -11.18 -5.69
N LYS A 68 -6.61 -10.49 -6.76
CA LYS A 68 -5.24 -9.99 -6.98
C LYS A 68 -4.82 -9.00 -5.89
N LEU A 69 -5.65 -8.01 -5.57
CA LEU A 69 -5.35 -7.03 -4.51
C LEU A 69 -5.25 -7.70 -3.13
N ARG A 70 -6.08 -8.71 -2.84
CA ARG A 70 -5.97 -9.53 -1.62
C ARG A 70 -4.67 -10.34 -1.58
N LYS A 71 -4.23 -10.87 -2.72
CA LYS A 71 -2.94 -11.57 -2.85
C LYS A 71 -1.78 -10.63 -2.55
N GLU A 72 -1.78 -9.41 -3.10
CA GLU A 72 -0.75 -8.39 -2.83
C GLU A 72 -0.66 -8.07 -1.32
N MET A 73 -1.79 -7.86 -0.65
CA MET A 73 -1.81 -7.67 0.80
C MET A 73 -1.27 -8.88 1.57
N SER A 74 -1.60 -10.09 1.13
CA SER A 74 -1.17 -11.34 1.78
C SER A 74 0.35 -11.54 1.65
N ILE A 75 0.92 -11.23 0.48
CA ILE A 75 2.36 -11.25 0.22
C ILE A 75 3.07 -10.20 1.10
N ALA A 76 2.56 -8.96 1.13
CA ALA A 76 3.15 -7.88 1.94
C ALA A 76 3.07 -8.16 3.45
N LYS A 77 2.01 -8.82 3.91
CA LYS A 77 1.86 -9.27 5.31
C LYS A 77 3.00 -10.20 5.74
N LEU A 78 3.41 -11.12 4.86
CA LEU A 78 4.53 -12.03 5.10
C LEU A 78 5.90 -11.35 4.99
N GLY A 79 5.95 -10.07 4.60
CA GLY A 79 7.19 -9.29 4.50
C GLY A 79 7.85 -9.36 3.12
N TYR A 80 7.20 -9.97 2.13
CA TYR A 80 7.66 -9.95 0.74
C TYR A 80 7.22 -8.66 0.06
N TYR A 81 8.17 -7.98 -0.58
CA TYR A 81 7.92 -6.77 -1.37
C TYR A 81 8.99 -6.64 -2.44
N THR A 82 8.66 -6.00 -3.55
CA THR A 82 9.64 -5.59 -4.56
C THR A 82 10.23 -4.24 -4.15
N GLU A 83 11.56 -4.15 -4.12
CA GLU A 83 12.22 -2.85 -4.10
C GLU A 83 12.29 -2.35 -5.54
N GLU A 84 11.59 -1.25 -5.84
CA GLU A 84 11.84 -0.49 -7.07
C GLU A 84 13.25 0.13 -6.93
N SER A 85 14.20 -0.43 -7.67
CA SER A 85 15.64 -0.09 -7.67
C SER A 85 15.88 1.41 -7.86
#